data_AF-A0A3B0VN41-F1
#
_entry.id   AF-A0A3B0VN41-F1
#
_cell.length_a   1.000
_cell.length_b   1.000
_cell.length_c   1.000
_cell.angle_alpha   90.00
_cell.angle_beta   90.00
_cell.angle_gamma   90.00
#
_symmetry.space_group_name_H-M   'P 1'
#
loop_
_entity.id
_entity.type
_entity.pdbx_description
1 polymer ?
#
loop_
_entity_poly.entity_id
_entity_poly.type
_entity_poly.pdbx_seq_one_letter_code
_entity_poly.pdbx_strand_id
1 'polypeptide(L)'
;MTQEIPDIVIGRLPIYLRELTRLAEEEGKLNTSSHELGKRLGISSAQIRKDLSHFGEFGKQGTGYHIKYLIEQLLDILNLAKEWDVALVGAGFLGQALAHYHGFHRRGFRISWVFDSDPEKIGKQID
;
A
#
# COMPACT_ATOMS: atom_id res chain seq x y z
N MET A 1 -22.99 -6.01 -15.10
CA MET A 1 -21.63 -6.06 -15.69
C MET A 1 -20.71 -5.42 -14.68
N THR A 2 -19.87 -6.21 -13.99
CA THR A 2 -18.83 -5.67 -13.11
C THR A 2 -17.84 -4.93 -13.98
N GLN A 3 -17.77 -3.61 -13.83
CA GLN A 3 -16.84 -2.78 -14.57
C GLN A 3 -15.43 -3.17 -14.14
N GLU A 4 -14.70 -3.84 -15.02
CA GLU A 4 -13.34 -4.31 -14.74
C GLU A 4 -12.44 -3.09 -14.54
N ILE A 5 -11.88 -2.97 -13.34
CA ILE A 5 -11.03 -1.84 -12.98
C ILE A 5 -9.66 -2.06 -13.64
N PRO A 6 -9.12 -1.08 -14.41
CA PRO A 6 -7.87 -1.30 -15.11
C PRO A 6 -6.69 -1.56 -14.14
N ASP A 7 -5.83 -2.52 -14.46
CA ASP A 7 -4.66 -2.88 -13.63
C ASP A 7 -3.76 -1.68 -13.31
N ILE A 8 -3.64 -0.75 -14.26
CA ILE A 8 -2.85 0.47 -14.07
C ILE A 8 -3.41 1.37 -12.95
N VAL A 9 -4.72 1.32 -12.71
CA VAL A 9 -5.37 2.04 -11.60
C VAL A 9 -5.05 1.35 -10.29
N ILE A 10 -5.17 0.02 -10.25
CA ILE A 10 -4.85 -0.81 -9.08
C ILE A 10 -3.39 -0.58 -8.67
N GLY A 11 -2.46 -0.58 -9.62
CA GLY A 11 -1.04 -0.33 -9.38
C GLY A 11 -0.70 1.06 -8.81
N ARG A 12 -1.59 2.05 -8.95
CA ARG A 12 -1.39 3.39 -8.38
C ARG A 12 -1.91 3.55 -6.96
N LEU A 13 -2.85 2.72 -6.50
CA LEU A 13 -3.42 2.84 -5.15
C LEU A 13 -2.38 2.74 -4.03
N PRO A 14 -1.38 1.84 -4.07
CA PRO A 14 -0.33 1.81 -3.03
C PRO A 14 0.49 3.10 -2.98
N ILE A 15 0.64 3.80 -4.11
CA ILE A 15 1.35 5.07 -4.19
C ILE A 15 0.52 6.17 -3.51
N TYR A 16 -0.79 6.20 -3.75
CA TYR A 16 -1.71 7.11 -3.07
C TYR A 16 -1.73 6.87 -1.57
N LEU A 17 -1.89 5.60 -1.15
CA LEU A 17 -1.89 5.21 0.25
C LEU A 17 -0.61 5.70 0.95
N ARG A 18 0.58 5.44 0.36
CA ARG A 18 1.86 5.87 0.94
C ARG A 18 1.93 7.38 1.15
N GLU A 19 1.53 8.18 0.16
CA GLU A 19 1.59 9.64 0.29
C GLU A 19 0.53 10.17 1.26
N LEU A 20 -0.67 9.59 1.30
CA LEU A 20 -1.69 9.95 2.28
C LEU A 20 -1.25 9.65 3.71
N THR A 21 -0.65 8.47 3.95
CA THR A 21 -0.06 8.11 5.24
C THR A 21 1.01 9.11 5.64
N ARG A 22 1.87 9.51 4.69
CA ARG A 22 2.89 10.55 4.93
C ARG A 22 2.28 11.89 5.34
N LEU A 23 1.25 12.35 4.62
CA LEU A 23 0.53 13.58 4.94
C LEU A 23 -0.13 13.53 6.33
N ALA A 24 -0.63 12.36 6.73
CA ALA A 24 -1.25 12.16 8.05
C ALA A 24 -0.21 12.12 9.18
N GLU A 25 0.83 11.31 9.04
CA GLU A 25 1.78 11.00 10.11
C GLU A 25 2.89 12.04 10.26
N GLU A 26 3.45 12.53 9.15
CA GLU A 26 4.57 13.47 9.18
C GLU A 26 4.11 14.93 9.20
N GLU A 27 3.04 15.24 8.46
CA GLU A 27 2.55 16.63 8.29
C GLU A 27 1.29 16.93 9.12
N GLY A 28 0.66 15.93 9.75
CA GLY A 28 -0.53 16.11 10.59
C GLY A 28 -1.76 16.64 9.84
N LYS A 29 -1.83 16.47 8.51
CA LYS A 29 -2.92 17.01 7.69
C LYS A 29 -4.20 16.20 7.85
N LEU A 30 -5.32 16.90 7.93
CA LEU A 30 -6.66 16.29 7.98
C LEU A 30 -7.29 16.13 6.59
N ASN A 31 -7.01 17.05 5.68
CA ASN A 31 -7.57 17.06 4.32
C ASN A 31 -6.48 17.27 3.27
N THR A 32 -6.70 16.73 2.07
CA THR A 32 -5.89 16.99 0.89
C THR A 32 -6.76 17.15 -0.36
N SER A 33 -6.20 17.63 -1.45
CA SER A 33 -6.91 17.75 -2.74
C SER A 33 -6.24 16.92 -3.82
N SER A 34 -6.97 16.63 -4.90
CA SER A 34 -6.38 16.00 -6.10
C SER A 34 -5.27 16.86 -6.73
N HIS A 35 -5.27 18.16 -6.47
CA HIS A 35 -4.21 19.07 -6.92
C HIS A 35 -2.94 18.90 -6.09
N GLU A 36 -3.07 18.90 -4.78
CA GLU A 36 -1.94 18.69 -3.88
C GLU A 36 -1.33 17.30 -4.05
N LEU A 37 -2.14 16.24 -4.01
CA LEU A 37 -1.68 14.88 -4.27
C LEU A 37 -1.01 14.78 -5.65
N GLY A 38 -1.59 15.42 -6.66
CA GLY A 38 -1.04 15.42 -8.01
C GLY A 38 0.33 16.06 -8.11
N LYS A 39 0.53 17.21 -7.46
CA LYS A 39 1.83 17.89 -7.40
C LYS A 39 2.90 17.05 -6.71
N ARG A 40 2.55 16.35 -5.63
CA ARG A 40 3.48 15.53 -4.85
C ARG A 40 3.85 14.23 -5.56
N LEU A 41 2.91 13.66 -6.31
CA LEU A 41 3.08 12.37 -6.98
C LEU A 41 3.46 12.46 -8.46
N GLY A 42 3.45 13.66 -9.05
CA GLY A 42 3.64 13.85 -10.49
C GLY A 42 2.48 13.31 -11.32
N ILE A 43 1.26 13.25 -10.77
CA ILE A 43 0.06 12.71 -11.42
C ILE A 43 -0.93 13.85 -11.63
N SER A 44 -1.64 13.89 -12.76
CA SER A 44 -2.65 14.93 -12.98
C SER A 44 -3.83 14.79 -12.01
N SER A 45 -4.41 15.91 -11.58
CA SER A 45 -5.58 15.89 -10.69
C SER A 45 -6.78 15.19 -11.32
N ALA A 46 -6.91 15.26 -12.65
CA ALA A 46 -7.95 14.57 -13.39
C ALA A 46 -7.77 13.05 -13.30
N GLN A 47 -6.53 12.56 -13.41
CA GLN A 47 -6.23 11.14 -13.28
C GLN A 47 -6.52 10.63 -11.87
N ILE A 48 -6.10 11.34 -10.82
CA ILE A 48 -6.39 10.97 -9.43
C ILE A 48 -7.90 10.88 -9.17
N ARG A 49 -8.67 11.88 -9.64
CA ARG A 49 -10.14 11.84 -9.50
C ARG A 49 -10.75 10.65 -10.23
N LYS A 50 -10.30 10.37 -11.46
CA LYS A 50 -10.77 9.23 -12.25
C LYS A 50 -10.46 7.91 -11.54
N ASP A 51 -9.23 7.74 -11.07
CA ASP A 51 -8.78 6.53 -10.37
C ASP A 51 -9.60 6.27 -9.11
N LEU A 52 -9.76 7.29 -8.28
CA LEU A 52 -10.57 7.20 -7.06
C LEU A 52 -12.05 6.94 -7.38
N SER A 53 -12.60 7.56 -8.43
CA SER A 53 -14.02 7.34 -8.81
C SER A 53 -14.36 5.90 -9.22
N HIS A 54 -13.37 5.07 -9.58
CA HIS A 54 -13.60 3.65 -9.85
C HIS A 54 -14.04 2.85 -8.62
N PHE A 55 -13.75 3.34 -7.41
CA PHE A 55 -14.02 2.62 -6.16
C PHE A 55 -15.07 3.32 -5.27
N GLY A 56 -15.54 4.51 -5.67
CA GLY A 56 -16.59 5.24 -4.96
C GLY A 56 -16.33 6.74 -4.89
N GLU A 57 -17.20 7.43 -4.15
CA GLU A 57 -17.08 8.86 -3.88
C GLU A 57 -16.35 9.09 -2.56
N PHE A 58 -15.07 9.45 -2.63
CA PHE A 58 -14.23 9.66 -1.43
C PHE A 58 -14.05 11.11 -1.03
N GLY A 59 -14.57 12.06 -1.81
CA GLY A 59 -14.32 13.48 -1.61
C GLY A 59 -15.59 14.31 -1.77
N LYS A 60 -15.53 15.53 -1.23
CA LYS A 60 -16.58 16.54 -1.40
C LYS A 60 -16.06 17.70 -2.23
N GLN A 61 -16.91 18.20 -3.14
CA GLN A 61 -16.58 19.37 -3.94
C GLN A 61 -16.23 20.55 -3.01
N GLY A 62 -15.09 21.21 -3.28
CA GLY A 62 -14.60 22.34 -2.50
C GLY A 62 -13.81 22.00 -1.23
N THR A 63 -13.92 20.79 -0.67
CA THR A 63 -13.21 20.37 0.55
C THR A 63 -12.12 19.33 0.31
N GLY A 64 -12.19 18.59 -0.81
CA GLY A 64 -11.20 17.56 -1.16
C GLY A 64 -11.48 16.24 -0.45
N TYR A 65 -10.42 15.56 -0.02
CA TYR A 65 -10.45 14.25 0.60
C TYR A 65 -10.07 14.36 2.07
N HIS A 66 -10.87 13.76 2.94
CA HIS A 66 -10.47 13.54 4.33
C HIS A 66 -9.42 12.43 4.37
N ILE A 67 -8.20 12.76 4.80
CA ILE A 67 -7.03 11.88 4.61
C ILE A 67 -7.23 10.55 5.33
N LYS A 68 -7.62 10.58 6.61
CA LYS A 68 -7.81 9.35 7.40
C LYS A 68 -8.86 8.43 6.80
N TYR A 69 -9.98 9.00 6.34
CA TYR A 69 -11.05 8.22 5.71
C TYR A 69 -10.56 7.60 4.40
N LEU A 70 -9.85 8.36 3.57
CA LEU A 70 -9.33 7.85 2.30
C LEU A 70 -8.27 6.75 2.53
N ILE A 71 -7.42 6.86 3.56
CA ILE A 71 -6.49 5.80 3.96
C ILE A 71 -7.25 4.52 4.30
N GLU A 72 -8.27 4.60 5.16
CA GLU A 72 -9.09 3.44 5.57
C GLU A 72 -9.71 2.76 4.35
N GLN A 73 -10.32 3.54 3.45
CA GLN A 73 -10.92 3.01 2.23
C GLN A 73 -9.89 2.35 1.29
N LEU A 74 -8.70 2.93 1.12
CA LEU A 74 -7.65 2.34 0.28
C LEU A 74 -7.07 1.07 0.90
N LEU A 75 -6.95 0.99 2.23
CA LEU A 75 -6.56 -0.24 2.92
C LEU A 75 -7.58 -1.36 2.70
N ASP A 76 -8.88 -1.05 2.78
CA ASP A 76 -9.95 -2.01 2.52
C ASP A 76 -9.94 -2.50 1.06
N ILE A 77 -9.82 -1.58 0.10
CA ILE A 77 -9.74 -1.90 -1.33
C ILE A 77 -8.52 -2.79 -1.65
N LEU A 78 -7.37 -2.47 -1.06
CA LEU A 78 -6.13 -3.25 -1.23
C LEU A 78 -6.10 -4.51 -0.36
N ASN A 79 -7.14 -4.72 0.47
CA ASN A 79 -7.25 -5.84 1.40
C ASN A 79 -6.06 -5.91 2.39
N LEU A 80 -5.57 -4.75 2.83
CA LEU A 80 -4.44 -4.58 3.76
C LEU A 80 -4.89 -4.34 5.20
N ALA A 81 -6.21 -4.33 5.46
CA ALA A 81 -6.77 -4.28 6.82
C ALA A 81 -6.59 -5.59 7.62
N LYS A 82 -6.00 -6.62 7.00
CA LYS A 82 -5.67 -7.92 7.60
C LYS A 82 -4.20 -8.27 7.36
N GLU A 83 -3.71 -9.24 8.13
CA GLU A 83 -2.38 -9.81 7.90
C GLU A 83 -2.42 -10.86 6.78
N TRP A 84 -1.42 -10.81 5.92
CA TRP A 84 -1.13 -11.79 4.88
C TRP A 84 0.10 -12.57 5.25
N ASP A 85 -0.06 -13.89 5.35
CA ASP A 85 1.06 -14.82 5.42
C ASP A 85 1.73 -14.90 4.05
N VAL A 86 3.02 -14.58 4.00
CA VAL A 86 3.83 -14.64 2.78
C VAL A 86 4.99 -15.64 2.96
N ALA A 87 5.31 -16.31 1.87
CA ALA A 87 6.49 -17.17 1.77
C ALA A 87 7.63 -16.42 1.10
N LEU A 88 8.81 -16.43 1.71
CA LEU A 88 10.04 -15.94 1.12
C LEU A 88 10.79 -17.12 0.48
N VAL A 89 11.20 -16.98 -0.78
CA VAL A 89 12.00 -18.00 -1.48
C VAL A 89 13.41 -17.45 -1.70
N GLY A 90 14.39 -18.14 -1.12
CA GLY A 90 15.79 -17.77 -1.07
C GLY A 90 16.16 -17.09 0.26
N ALA A 91 16.95 -17.77 1.10
CA ALA A 91 17.51 -17.26 2.35
C ALA A 91 19.00 -16.87 2.17
N GLY A 92 19.31 -16.17 1.07
CA GLY A 92 20.60 -15.48 0.91
C GLY A 92 20.66 -14.20 1.77
N PHE A 93 21.70 -13.38 1.59
CA PHE A 93 21.83 -12.12 2.35
C PHE A 93 20.62 -11.21 2.24
N LEU A 94 20.07 -11.04 1.03
CA LEU A 94 18.85 -10.25 0.83
C LEU A 94 17.63 -10.91 1.46
N GLY A 95 17.50 -12.23 1.33
CA GLY A 95 16.39 -12.97 1.94
C GLY A 95 16.36 -12.82 3.46
N GLN A 96 17.52 -12.98 4.10
CA GLN A 96 17.67 -12.75 5.54
C GLN A 96 17.36 -11.30 5.92
N ALA A 97 17.87 -10.32 5.15
CA ALA A 97 17.56 -8.91 5.38
C ALA A 97 16.05 -8.61 5.26
N LEU A 98 15.36 -9.24 4.31
CA LEU A 98 13.91 -9.11 4.15
C LEU A 98 13.14 -9.80 5.28
N ALA A 99 13.59 -10.97 5.73
CA ALA A 99 12.99 -11.68 6.86
C ALA A 99 13.02 -10.87 8.16
N HIS A 100 14.10 -10.12 8.41
CA HIS A 100 14.21 -9.24 9.59
C HIS A 100 13.57 -7.85 9.39
N TYR A 101 13.01 -7.55 8.21
CA TYR A 101 12.44 -6.23 7.95
C TYR A 101 11.05 -6.07 8.58
N HIS A 102 11.00 -5.47 9.77
CA HIS A 102 9.75 -5.19 10.49
C HIS A 102 8.74 -4.29 9.74
N GLY A 103 9.17 -3.60 8.66
CA GLY A 103 8.27 -2.76 7.87
C GLY A 103 7.22 -3.54 7.09
N PHE A 104 7.42 -4.84 6.82
CA PHE A 104 6.38 -5.69 6.22
C PHE A 104 5.23 -5.93 7.19
N HIS A 105 5.54 -6.25 8.45
CA HIS A 105 4.51 -6.50 9.47
C HIS A 105 3.63 -5.27 9.69
N ARG A 106 4.23 -4.07 9.71
CA ARG A 106 3.46 -2.80 9.82
C ARG A 106 2.52 -2.53 8.64
N ARG A 107 2.73 -3.21 7.50
CA ARG A 107 1.93 -3.07 6.28
C ARG A 107 0.98 -4.26 6.05
N GLY A 108 0.82 -5.13 7.05
CA GLY A 108 -0.05 -6.29 6.98
C GLY A 108 0.58 -7.50 6.28
N PHE A 109 1.91 -7.58 6.15
CA PHE A 109 2.58 -8.73 5.56
C PHE A 109 3.47 -9.42 6.59
N ARG A 110 3.21 -10.69 6.86
CA ARG A 110 3.98 -11.53 7.78
C ARG A 110 4.73 -12.59 7.00
N ILE A 111 6.06 -12.54 7.02
CA ILE A 111 6.90 -13.59 6.44
C ILE A 111 6.84 -14.79 7.37
N SER A 112 5.98 -15.75 7.04
CA SER A 112 5.68 -16.90 7.90
C SER A 112 6.46 -18.14 7.51
N TRP A 113 7.00 -18.17 6.29
CA TRP A 113 7.77 -19.29 5.76
C TRP A 113 8.94 -18.77 4.96
N VAL A 114 10.10 -19.42 5.10
CA VAL A 114 11.28 -19.16 4.27
C VAL A 114 11.76 -20.48 3.68
N PHE A 115 11.94 -20.50 2.37
CA PHE A 115 12.36 -21.67 1.62
C PHE A 115 13.74 -21.40 1.00
N ASP A 116 14.63 -22.39 1.03
CA ASP A 116 15.92 -22.35 0.35
C ASP A 116 16.25 -23.76 -0.19
N SER A 117 17.05 -23.84 -1.24
CA SER A 117 17.50 -25.12 -1.81
C SER A 117 18.82 -25.60 -1.19
N ASP A 118 19.52 -24.75 -0.43
CA ASP A 118 20.73 -25.09 0.30
C ASP A 118 20.42 -26.04 1.48
N PRO A 119 20.87 -27.31 1.45
CA PRO A 119 20.62 -28.26 2.53
C PRO A 119 21.10 -27.79 3.90
N GLU A 120 22.14 -26.95 3.94
CA GLU A 120 22.67 -26.39 5.19
C GLU A 120 21.73 -25.38 5.83
N LYS A 121 20.77 -24.82 5.09
CA LYS A 121 19.81 -23.83 5.61
C LYS A 121 18.46 -24.47 5.96
N ILE A 122 18.13 -25.59 5.34
CA ILE A 122 16.86 -26.28 5.55
C ILE A 122 16.75 -26.73 7.02
N GLY A 123 15.63 -26.40 7.67
CA GLY A 123 15.37 -26.72 9.08
C GLY A 123 15.94 -25.71 10.08
N LYS A 124 16.69 -24.69 9.64
CA LYS A 124 17.13 -23.59 10.50
C LYS A 124 16.05 -22.51 10.61
N GLN A 125 15.99 -21.85 11.76
CA GLN A 125 15.19 -20.65 11.95
C GLN A 125 15.99 -19.42 11.50
N ILE A 126 15.28 -18.42 10.99
CA ILE A 126 15.82 -17.11 10.69
C ILE A 126 15.44 -16.22 11.88
N ASP A 127 16.45 -15.81 12.66
CA ASP A 127 16.32 -15.02 13.90
C ASP A 127 16.33 -13.50 13.65
#